data_AF-A0A968XWF6-F1
#
_entry.id   AF-A0A968XWF6-F1
#
_cell.length_a   1.000
_cell.length_b   1.000
_cell.length_c   1.000
_cell.angle_alpha   90.00
_cell.angle_beta   90.00
_cell.angle_gamma   90.00
#
_symmetry.space_group_name_H-M   'P 1'
#
loop_
_entity.id
_entity.type
_entity.pdbx_description
1 polymer ?
#
loop_
_entity_poly.entity_id
_entity_poly.type
_entity_poly.pdbx_seq_one_letter_code
_entity_poly.pdbx_strand_id
1 'polypeptide(L)'
;MRIRWRRWRSPPPRFPKARDLIERGIRSDYDRPQGTAYLLSTSDVPRNARAANYATVLAAVPDFAIEQIQADKLENKRDVMFYFTGLAQVENIRSNRFLPGAVADHLTSFGGMLTDSSQMSSLRWLEAGATGSYGTVTEPCNYTQKFPHPAVLLHHYRRGDTLIEAYWKSVAWPGQGMFIGEPLAKPFR
;
A
#
# COMPACT_ATOMS: atom_id res chain seq x y z
N MET A 1 12.44 34.26 -40.16
CA MET A 1 12.66 32.87 -39.69
C MET A 1 11.34 32.34 -39.10
N ARG A 2 10.61 31.46 -39.81
CA ARG A 2 9.33 30.91 -39.34
C ARG A 2 9.57 29.53 -38.72
N ILE A 3 9.38 29.42 -37.40
CA ILE A 3 9.45 28.14 -36.68
C ILE A 3 8.20 27.34 -37.03
N ARG A 4 8.36 26.21 -37.75
CA ARG A 4 7.29 25.24 -37.97
C ARG A 4 7.24 24.29 -36.76
N TRP A 5 6.21 24.43 -35.94
CA TRP A 5 5.87 23.44 -34.92
C TRP A 5 5.38 22.15 -35.62
N ARG A 6 6.16 21.06 -35.52
CA ARG A 6 5.66 19.73 -35.87
C ARG A 6 4.56 19.36 -34.88
N ARG A 7 3.31 19.28 -35.35
CA ARG A 7 2.23 18.62 -34.60
C ARG A 7 2.59 17.14 -34.48
N TRP A 8 2.88 16.69 -33.27
CA TRP A 8 2.91 15.27 -32.93
C TRP A 8 1.49 14.73 -33.11
N ARG A 9 1.26 13.93 -34.15
CA ARG A 9 0.00 13.22 -34.42
C ARG A 9 0.12 11.77 -33.96
N SER A 10 0.40 11.57 -32.68
CA SER A 10 0.16 10.28 -32.04
C SER A 10 -1.11 10.41 -31.22
N PRO A 11 -2.10 9.50 -31.32
CA PRO A 11 -3.20 9.47 -30.37
C PRO A 11 -2.62 9.39 -28.96
N PRO A 12 -3.20 10.11 -27.98
CA PRO A 12 -2.69 10.09 -26.63
C PRO A 12 -2.65 8.63 -26.14
N PRO A 13 -1.56 8.20 -25.49
CA PRO A 13 -1.47 6.87 -24.95
C PRO A 13 -2.66 6.60 -24.02
N ARG A 14 -3.29 5.44 -24.19
CA ARG A 14 -4.38 4.99 -23.31
C ARG A 14 -3.75 4.27 -22.12
N PHE A 15 -4.17 4.63 -20.92
CA PHE A 15 -3.70 4.02 -19.68
C PHE A 15 -4.85 3.33 -18.93
N PRO A 16 -5.42 2.22 -19.44
CA PRO A 16 -6.55 1.55 -18.77
C PRO A 16 -6.29 1.25 -17.30
N LYS A 17 -5.10 0.72 -16.97
CA LYS A 17 -4.69 0.44 -15.57
C LYS A 17 -4.70 1.68 -14.67
N ALA A 18 -4.27 2.84 -15.18
CA ALA A 18 -4.25 4.07 -14.41
C ALA A 18 -5.67 4.59 -14.18
N ARG A 19 -6.54 4.52 -15.20
CA ARG A 19 -7.96 4.86 -15.04
C ARG A 19 -8.63 3.95 -14.03
N ASP A 20 -8.40 2.64 -14.11
CA ASP A 20 -9.00 1.66 -13.19
C ASP A 20 -8.54 1.86 -11.74
N LEU A 21 -7.33 2.40 -11.53
CA LEU A 21 -6.84 2.83 -10.21
C LEU A 21 -7.57 4.08 -9.71
N ILE A 22 -7.72 5.11 -10.56
CA ILE A 22 -8.46 6.33 -10.21
C ILE A 22 -9.92 6.01 -9.87
N GLU A 23 -10.59 5.25 -10.72
CA GLU A 23 -11.99 4.82 -10.51
C GLU A 23 -12.15 4.01 -9.21
N ARG A 24 -11.12 3.28 -8.80
CA ARG A 24 -11.13 2.53 -7.54
C ARG A 24 -11.00 3.43 -6.32
N GLY A 25 -10.20 4.49 -6.39
CA GLY A 25 -10.14 5.53 -5.37
C GLY A 25 -11.48 6.25 -5.23
N ILE A 26 -12.06 6.71 -6.35
CA ILE A 26 -13.38 7.36 -6.39
C ILE A 26 -14.46 6.46 -5.78
N ARG A 27 -14.52 5.18 -6.15
CA ARG A 27 -15.48 4.22 -5.58
C ARG A 27 -15.32 3.99 -4.08
N SER A 28 -14.16 4.32 -3.52
CA SER A 28 -13.93 4.16 -2.09
C SER A 28 -14.56 5.28 -1.28
N ASP A 29 -14.67 6.49 -1.85
CA ASP A 29 -14.96 7.70 -1.09
C ASP A 29 -16.26 7.59 -0.30
N TYR A 30 -16.12 7.69 1.02
CA TYR A 30 -17.20 7.65 2.00
C TYR A 30 -18.04 6.35 2.02
N ASP A 31 -17.58 5.28 1.39
CA ASP A 31 -18.26 3.97 1.31
C ASP A 31 -18.29 3.26 2.69
N ARG A 32 -17.36 3.60 3.59
CA ARG A 32 -17.19 3.01 4.93
C ARG A 32 -17.11 1.47 4.86
N PRO A 33 -16.13 0.92 4.12
CA PRO A 33 -16.02 -0.51 3.91
C PRO A 33 -15.83 -1.26 5.25
N GLN A 34 -16.57 -2.35 5.41
CA GLN A 34 -16.32 -3.34 6.46
C GLN A 34 -15.31 -4.36 5.95
N GLY A 35 -14.02 -4.07 6.16
CA GLY A 35 -12.93 -4.96 5.77
C GLY A 35 -11.93 -5.18 6.90
N THR A 36 -11.03 -6.12 6.66
CA THR A 36 -10.07 -6.59 7.66
C THR A 36 -8.66 -6.07 7.34
N ALA A 37 -7.94 -5.73 8.40
CA ALA A 37 -6.51 -5.44 8.36
C ALA A 37 -5.73 -6.72 8.68
N TYR A 38 -4.99 -7.22 7.69
CA TYR A 38 -4.15 -8.39 7.80
C TYR A 38 -2.71 -8.00 8.10
N LEU A 39 -2.22 -8.40 9.26
CA LEU A 39 -0.86 -8.16 9.74
C LEU A 39 -0.09 -9.48 9.72
N LEU A 40 0.76 -9.68 8.72
CA LEU A 40 1.51 -10.93 8.57
C LEU A 40 2.83 -10.85 9.32
N SER A 41 3.05 -11.86 10.17
CA SER A 41 4.33 -12.23 10.74
C SER A 41 4.95 -13.33 9.89
N THR A 42 6.02 -13.02 9.18
CA THR A 42 6.63 -13.90 8.15
C THR A 42 7.87 -14.63 8.67
N SER A 43 8.39 -15.56 7.87
CA SER A 43 9.61 -16.33 8.13
C SER A 43 10.90 -15.54 7.89
N ASP A 44 10.87 -14.45 7.11
CA ASP A 44 12.02 -13.56 6.86
C ASP A 44 12.23 -12.61 8.06
N VAL A 45 12.98 -13.07 9.05
CA VAL A 45 13.22 -12.36 10.31
C VAL A 45 13.71 -10.91 10.09
N PRO A 46 14.71 -10.63 9.22
CA PRO A 46 15.13 -9.25 8.97
C PRO A 46 14.02 -8.33 8.43
N ARG A 47 13.15 -8.83 7.55
CA ARG A 47 12.03 -8.06 6.96
C ARG A 47 10.78 -8.04 7.84
N ASN A 48 10.71 -8.93 8.82
CA ASN A 48 9.60 -9.02 9.77
C ASN A 48 9.72 -8.02 10.95
N ALA A 49 10.66 -7.07 10.90
CA ALA A 49 10.91 -6.10 11.98
C ALA A 49 9.67 -5.32 12.42
N ARG A 50 8.71 -5.08 11.51
CA ARG A 50 7.43 -4.40 11.81
C ARG A 50 6.51 -5.23 12.71
N ALA A 51 6.60 -6.57 12.67
CA ALA A 51 5.72 -7.45 13.43
C ALA A 51 5.89 -7.33 14.95
N ALA A 52 7.06 -6.86 15.41
CA ALA A 52 7.30 -6.57 16.82
C ALA A 52 6.29 -5.57 17.42
N ASN A 53 5.70 -4.70 16.58
CA ASN A 53 4.74 -3.69 17.02
C ASN A 53 3.26 -4.10 16.85
N TYR A 54 2.96 -5.30 16.33
CA TYR A 54 1.56 -5.66 16.02
C TYR A 54 0.67 -5.71 17.26
N ALA A 55 1.16 -6.16 18.41
CA ALA A 55 0.39 -6.09 19.66
C ALA A 55 -0.05 -4.65 20.00
N THR A 56 0.82 -3.66 19.77
CA THR A 56 0.49 -2.24 19.93
C THR A 56 -0.53 -1.75 18.89
N VAL A 57 -0.48 -2.29 17.66
CA VAL A 57 -1.47 -1.98 16.62
C VAL A 57 -2.87 -2.43 17.03
N LEU A 58 -3.01 -3.66 17.53
CA LEU A 58 -4.28 -4.19 18.02
C LEU A 58 -4.85 -3.34 19.16
N ALA A 59 -4.00 -2.89 20.09
CA ALA A 59 -4.42 -2.05 21.21
C ALA A 59 -4.81 -0.62 20.79
N ALA A 60 -4.18 -0.06 19.76
CA ALA A 60 -4.39 1.33 19.33
C ALA A 60 -5.64 1.54 18.48
N VAL A 61 -6.15 0.49 17.82
CA VAL A 61 -7.30 0.58 16.91
C VAL A 61 -8.30 -0.57 17.19
N PRO A 62 -8.88 -0.65 18.41
CA PRO A 62 -9.68 -1.80 18.84
C PRO A 62 -10.99 -1.96 18.06
N ASP A 63 -11.49 -0.87 17.46
CA ASP A 63 -12.76 -0.85 16.72
C ASP A 63 -12.61 -1.23 15.23
N PHE A 64 -11.43 -1.68 14.81
CA PHE A 64 -11.16 -2.15 13.45
C PHE A 64 -10.88 -3.65 13.47
N ALA A 65 -11.43 -4.40 12.50
CA ALA A 65 -11.15 -5.82 12.37
C ALA A 65 -9.67 -6.02 11.98
N ILE A 66 -8.86 -6.57 12.89
CA ILE A 66 -7.43 -6.82 12.69
C ILE A 66 -7.17 -8.32 12.90
N GLU A 67 -6.59 -8.98 11.90
CA GLU A 67 -6.10 -10.37 11.98
C GLU A 67 -4.56 -10.36 11.92
N GLN A 68 -3.92 -10.77 13.00
CA GLN A 68 -2.48 -11.11 12.97
C GLN A 68 -2.30 -12.56 12.54
N ILE A 69 -1.54 -12.81 11.48
CA ILE A 69 -1.37 -14.14 10.89
C ILE A 69 0.11 -14.49 10.84
N GLN A 70 0.48 -15.66 11.37
CA GLN A 70 1.81 -16.23 11.20
C GLN A 70 1.87 -17.02 9.89
N ALA A 71 2.22 -16.35 8.79
CA ALA A 71 2.33 -16.95 7.47
C ALA A 71 3.15 -16.05 6.54
N ASP A 72 3.72 -16.65 5.49
CA ASP A 72 4.43 -15.93 4.43
C ASP A 72 3.51 -15.34 3.35
N LYS A 73 2.26 -15.80 3.30
CA LYS A 73 1.28 -15.30 2.34
C LYS A 73 -0.13 -15.29 2.92
N LEU A 74 -0.90 -14.35 2.41
CA LEU A 74 -2.35 -14.25 2.59
C LEU A 74 -3.01 -14.71 1.30
N GLU A 75 -4.00 -15.59 1.42
CA GLU A 75 -4.70 -16.13 0.25
C GLU A 75 -6.20 -16.20 0.46
N ASN A 76 -6.94 -16.03 -0.63
CA ASN A 76 -8.39 -16.23 -0.72
C ASN A 76 -9.24 -15.38 0.26
N LYS A 77 -8.71 -14.28 0.80
CA LYS A 77 -9.48 -13.32 1.61
C LYS A 77 -10.33 -12.42 0.71
N ARG A 78 -11.54 -12.04 1.15
CA ARG A 78 -12.54 -11.35 0.30
C ARG A 78 -12.77 -9.88 0.64
N ASP A 79 -12.15 -9.44 1.72
CA ASP A 79 -12.45 -8.24 2.49
C ASP A 79 -11.16 -7.51 2.91
N VAL A 80 -10.08 -7.64 2.13
CA VAL A 80 -8.79 -7.02 2.47
C VAL A 80 -8.91 -5.51 2.40
N MET A 81 -8.79 -4.84 3.55
CA MET A 81 -8.70 -3.38 3.65
C MET A 81 -7.26 -2.92 3.91
N PHE A 82 -6.51 -3.66 4.71
CA PHE A 82 -5.08 -3.44 4.90
C PHE A 82 -4.35 -4.76 4.79
N TYR A 83 -3.19 -4.76 4.14
CA TYR A 83 -2.31 -5.93 4.10
C TYR A 83 -0.85 -5.48 4.30
N PHE A 84 -0.34 -5.74 5.51
CA PHE A 84 1.03 -5.44 5.90
C PHE A 84 1.81 -6.74 6.11
N THR A 85 2.95 -6.87 5.42
CA THR A 85 3.82 -8.04 5.51
C THR A 85 5.31 -7.65 5.46
N GLY A 86 6.21 -8.63 5.50
CA GLY A 86 7.66 -8.45 5.41
C GLY A 86 8.31 -9.59 4.63
N LEU A 87 8.35 -9.49 3.29
CA LEU A 87 9.07 -10.41 2.40
C LEU A 87 9.60 -9.63 1.20
N ALA A 88 10.68 -10.14 0.60
CA ALA A 88 11.21 -9.64 -0.66
C ALA A 88 10.26 -9.92 -1.84
N GLN A 89 9.52 -11.03 -1.80
CA GLN A 89 8.47 -11.37 -2.75
C GLN A 89 7.29 -11.98 -2.00
N VAL A 90 6.07 -11.53 -2.32
CA VAL A 90 4.85 -12.03 -1.70
C VAL A 90 4.05 -12.80 -2.75
N GLU A 91 3.85 -14.08 -2.49
CA GLU A 91 3.09 -14.94 -3.40
C GLU A 91 1.58 -14.69 -3.29
N ASN A 92 0.86 -15.08 -4.36
CA ASN A 92 -0.60 -15.24 -4.37
C ASN A 92 -1.42 -14.01 -3.95
N ILE A 93 -0.84 -12.81 -4.03
CA ILE A 93 -1.54 -11.54 -3.74
C ILE A 93 -2.84 -11.34 -4.54
N ARG A 94 -2.91 -11.90 -5.76
CA ARG A 94 -4.09 -11.81 -6.66
C ARG A 94 -5.22 -12.77 -6.28
N SER A 95 -4.98 -13.71 -5.38
CA SER A 95 -6.04 -14.58 -4.85
C SER A 95 -6.97 -13.84 -3.88
N ASN A 96 -6.53 -12.69 -3.37
CA ASN A 96 -7.30 -11.87 -2.44
C ASN A 96 -8.12 -10.81 -3.17
N ARG A 97 -9.27 -10.46 -2.60
CA ARG A 97 -10.07 -9.31 -3.03
C ARG A 97 -9.81 -8.13 -2.10
N PHE A 98 -9.17 -7.11 -2.66
CA PHE A 98 -8.99 -5.81 -2.03
C PHE A 98 -10.26 -4.97 -2.19
N LEU A 99 -10.71 -4.35 -1.10
CA LEU A 99 -11.83 -3.43 -1.13
C LEU A 99 -11.40 -2.09 -1.79
N PRO A 100 -12.33 -1.31 -2.38
CA PRO A 100 -12.04 0.07 -2.75
C PRO A 100 -11.46 0.84 -1.57
N GLY A 101 -10.38 1.58 -1.80
CA GLY A 101 -9.67 2.31 -0.76
C GLY A 101 -8.66 1.46 0.04
N ALA A 102 -8.62 0.14 -0.16
CA ALA A 102 -7.69 -0.74 0.55
C ALA A 102 -6.23 -0.42 0.22
N VAL A 103 -5.33 -0.72 1.16
CA VAL A 103 -3.88 -0.55 0.95
C VAL A 103 -3.10 -1.80 1.31
N ALA A 104 -1.94 -1.95 0.66
CA ALA A 104 -1.04 -3.04 0.94
C ALA A 104 0.41 -2.63 0.72
N ASP A 105 1.30 -3.04 1.61
CA ASP A 105 2.74 -2.92 1.41
C ASP A 105 3.51 -4.01 2.14
N HIS A 106 4.75 -4.20 1.71
CA HIS A 106 5.67 -5.15 2.32
C HIS A 106 6.95 -4.42 2.72
N LEU A 107 7.45 -4.73 3.92
CA LEU A 107 8.72 -4.21 4.41
C LEU A 107 9.85 -4.94 3.67
N THR A 108 10.39 -4.32 2.62
CA THR A 108 11.59 -4.77 1.92
C THR A 108 12.38 -3.58 1.42
N SER A 109 13.64 -3.82 1.06
CA SER A 109 14.60 -2.77 0.75
C SER A 109 14.29 -1.91 -0.47
N PHE A 110 13.69 -2.51 -1.50
CA PHE A 110 13.56 -1.92 -2.83
C PHE A 110 12.13 -2.05 -3.38
N GLY A 111 11.11 -2.14 -2.52
CA GLY A 111 9.71 -2.19 -2.96
C GLY A 111 9.31 -0.94 -3.76
N GLY A 112 9.93 0.20 -3.47
CA GLY A 112 9.77 1.45 -4.21
C GLY A 112 10.53 1.51 -5.53
N MET A 113 11.44 0.58 -5.84
CA MET A 113 12.05 0.53 -7.17
C MET A 113 11.03 -0.07 -8.17
N LEU A 114 10.41 0.77 -9.00
CA LEU A 114 9.22 0.37 -9.76
C LEU A 114 9.49 -0.47 -11.02
N THR A 115 10.69 -0.39 -11.58
CA THR A 115 11.06 -1.08 -12.82
C THR A 115 12.23 -2.05 -12.65
N ASP A 116 13.24 -1.66 -11.89
CA ASP A 116 14.56 -2.31 -11.91
C ASP A 116 14.99 -2.80 -10.52
N SER A 117 14.41 -3.90 -10.05
CA SER A 117 14.76 -4.55 -8.79
C SER A 117 14.46 -6.06 -8.82
N SER A 118 15.24 -6.85 -8.09
CA SER A 118 14.97 -8.28 -7.86
C SER A 118 13.90 -8.52 -6.78
N GLN A 119 13.60 -7.50 -5.98
CA GLN A 119 12.51 -7.53 -5.01
C GLN A 119 11.20 -7.13 -5.69
N MET A 120 10.10 -7.60 -5.14
CA MET A 120 8.76 -7.30 -5.64
C MET A 120 8.51 -5.79 -5.61
N SER A 121 8.21 -5.20 -6.77
CA SER A 121 7.77 -3.81 -6.84
C SER A 121 6.42 -3.63 -6.14
N SER A 122 6.26 -2.54 -5.39
CA SER A 122 4.98 -2.13 -4.79
C SER A 122 3.87 -1.93 -5.83
N LEU A 123 4.19 -1.72 -7.12
CA LEU A 123 3.19 -1.69 -8.20
C LEU A 123 2.36 -2.97 -8.27
N ARG A 124 2.92 -4.11 -7.87
CA ARG A 124 2.21 -5.40 -7.86
C ARG A 124 1.00 -5.39 -6.92
N TRP A 125 1.01 -4.59 -5.85
CA TRP A 125 -0.16 -4.40 -5.00
C TRP A 125 -1.29 -3.67 -5.73
N LEU A 126 -0.96 -2.62 -6.50
CA LEU A 126 -1.94 -1.88 -7.28
C LEU A 126 -2.56 -2.75 -8.39
N GLU A 127 -1.73 -3.58 -9.02
CA GLU A 127 -2.18 -4.59 -10.01
C GLU A 127 -3.04 -5.69 -9.39
N ALA A 128 -2.86 -5.99 -8.10
CA ALA A 128 -3.64 -7.00 -7.39
C ALA A 128 -4.99 -6.47 -6.86
N GLY A 129 -5.16 -5.14 -6.78
CA GLY A 129 -6.41 -4.53 -6.32
C GLY A 129 -6.26 -3.47 -5.24
N ALA A 130 -5.08 -3.30 -4.64
CA ALA A 130 -4.87 -2.22 -3.67
C ALA A 130 -4.99 -0.83 -4.31
N THR A 131 -5.59 0.12 -3.59
CA THR A 131 -5.77 1.51 -4.01
C THR A 131 -4.50 2.34 -3.79
N GLY A 132 -3.70 1.97 -2.79
CA GLY A 132 -2.37 2.54 -2.61
C GLY A 132 -1.40 1.55 -1.98
N SER A 133 -0.13 1.93 -2.07
CA SER A 133 1.01 1.19 -1.53
C SER A 133 2.16 2.15 -1.24
N TYR A 134 3.16 1.64 -0.54
CA TYR A 134 4.39 2.34 -0.24
C TYR A 134 5.57 1.38 -0.39
N GLY A 135 6.74 1.89 -0.71
CA GLY A 135 7.98 1.12 -0.71
C GLY A 135 9.22 2.00 -0.66
N THR A 136 10.33 1.48 -0.17
CA THR A 136 11.60 2.21 -0.14
C THR A 136 12.35 2.10 -1.47
N VAL A 137 13.02 3.18 -1.89
CA VAL A 137 13.78 3.25 -3.15
C VAL A 137 15.28 3.00 -2.96
N THR A 138 15.72 2.81 -1.73
CA THR A 138 17.12 2.57 -1.35
C THR A 138 17.15 1.68 -0.12
N GLU A 139 18.22 0.88 0.04
CA GLU A 139 18.40 -0.03 1.17
C GLU A 139 18.14 0.68 2.52
N PRO A 140 17.09 0.29 3.26
CA PRO A 140 16.66 1.00 4.44
C PRO A 140 17.34 0.50 5.72
N CYS A 141 18.15 -0.56 5.66
CA CYS A 141 18.71 -1.27 6.82
C CYS A 141 17.62 -1.66 7.83
N ASN A 142 16.47 -2.14 7.33
CA ASN A 142 15.26 -2.54 8.08
C ASN A 142 14.76 -1.61 9.20
N TYR A 143 15.15 -0.32 9.22
CA TYR A 143 14.60 0.66 10.15
C TYR A 143 13.10 0.85 9.94
N THR A 144 12.30 0.47 10.92
CA THR A 144 10.82 0.51 10.86
C THR A 144 10.28 1.92 10.64
N GLN A 145 11.02 2.96 11.06
CA GLN A 145 10.70 4.37 10.85
C GLN A 145 10.61 4.78 9.37
N LYS A 146 11.27 4.04 8.48
CA LYS A 146 11.22 4.27 7.02
C LYS A 146 10.00 3.62 6.36
N PHE A 147 9.17 2.91 7.13
CA PHE A 147 7.98 2.22 6.66
C PHE A 147 6.72 2.75 7.35
N PRO A 148 5.54 2.55 6.75
CA PRO A 148 4.28 2.94 7.36
C PRO A 148 4.06 2.16 8.65
N HIS A 149 3.85 2.89 9.75
CA HIS A 149 3.43 2.31 11.00
C HIS A 149 1.92 1.96 10.92
N PRO A 150 1.53 0.68 10.99
CA PRO A 150 0.15 0.26 10.72
C PRO A 150 -0.86 0.97 11.63
N ALA A 151 -0.58 1.08 12.94
CA ALA A 151 -1.48 1.75 13.87
C ALA A 151 -1.77 3.20 13.49
N VAL A 152 -0.73 3.95 13.08
CA VAL A 152 -0.84 5.36 12.74
C VAL A 152 -1.60 5.52 11.43
N LEU A 153 -1.28 4.69 10.43
CA LEU A 153 -1.99 4.68 9.15
C LEU A 153 -3.47 4.34 9.33
N LEU A 154 -3.79 3.23 10.02
CA LEU A 154 -5.16 2.82 10.29
C LEU A 154 -5.92 3.92 11.05
N HIS A 155 -5.33 4.46 12.11
CA HIS A 155 -5.93 5.50 12.94
C HIS A 155 -6.34 6.72 12.11
N HIS A 156 -5.41 7.26 11.32
CA HIS A 156 -5.64 8.46 10.52
C HIS A 156 -6.61 8.22 9.38
N TYR A 157 -6.41 7.13 8.63
CA TYR A 157 -7.26 6.82 7.48
C TYR A 157 -8.70 6.55 7.92
N ARG A 158 -8.89 5.83 9.04
CA ARG A 158 -10.22 5.53 9.60
C ARG A 158 -10.97 6.77 10.08
N ARG A 159 -10.24 7.84 10.45
CA ARG A 159 -10.77 9.14 10.88
C ARG A 159 -10.96 10.13 9.73
N GLY A 160 -10.89 9.65 8.49
CA GLY A 160 -11.25 10.43 7.31
C GLY A 160 -10.12 11.27 6.73
N ASP A 161 -8.86 11.01 7.10
CA ASP A 161 -7.75 11.51 6.29
C ASP A 161 -7.80 10.88 4.88
N THR A 162 -7.37 11.62 3.87
CA THR A 162 -7.09 11.04 2.54
C THR A 162 -5.94 10.05 2.64
N LEU A 163 -5.83 9.17 1.65
CA LEU A 163 -4.83 8.12 1.71
C LEU A 163 -3.39 8.67 1.81
N ILE A 164 -3.07 9.73 1.07
CA ILE A 164 -1.75 10.37 1.14
C ILE A 164 -1.47 11.00 2.52
N GLU A 165 -2.47 11.62 3.14
CA GLU A 165 -2.33 12.22 4.47
C GLU A 165 -2.06 11.15 5.53
N ALA A 166 -2.79 10.03 5.48
CA ALA A 166 -2.61 8.91 6.39
C ALA A 166 -1.22 8.25 6.21
N TYR A 167 -0.78 8.05 4.96
CA TYR A 167 0.57 7.55 4.69
C TYR A 167 1.65 8.50 5.21
N TRP A 168 1.52 9.80 4.95
CA TRP A 168 2.54 10.75 5.38
C TRP A 168 2.68 10.87 6.89
N LYS A 169 1.58 10.75 7.63
CA LYS A 169 1.61 10.72 9.09
C LYS A 169 2.18 9.41 9.63
N SER A 170 2.09 8.32 8.87
CA SER A 170 2.51 6.98 9.31
C SER A 170 3.99 6.66 9.11
N VAL A 171 4.74 7.45 8.33
CA VAL A 171 6.15 7.22 8.03
C VAL A 171 6.99 8.29 8.72
N ALA A 172 7.75 7.89 9.75
CA ALA A 172 8.57 8.83 10.51
C ALA A 172 9.76 9.38 9.70
N TRP A 173 10.38 8.55 8.86
CA TRP A 173 11.54 8.89 8.04
C TRP A 173 11.24 8.73 6.53
N PRO A 174 10.51 9.68 5.93
CA PRO A 174 9.97 9.55 4.57
C PRO A 174 10.99 9.71 3.44
N GLY A 175 12.20 10.20 3.72
CA GLY A 175 13.16 10.65 2.69
C GLY A 175 13.64 9.58 1.71
N GLN A 176 13.40 8.30 1.98
CA GLN A 176 13.77 7.17 1.12
C GLN A 176 12.55 6.35 0.65
N GLY A 177 11.35 6.89 0.87
CA GLY A 177 10.08 6.26 0.56
C GLY A 177 9.47 6.77 -0.74
N MET A 178 8.65 5.91 -1.35
CA MET A 178 7.75 6.32 -2.41
C MET A 178 6.34 5.79 -2.14
N PHE A 179 5.40 6.72 -2.06
CA PHE A 179 3.98 6.43 -2.13
C PHE A 179 3.55 6.25 -3.59
N ILE A 180 2.69 5.27 -3.84
CA ILE A 180 2.05 5.04 -5.14
C ILE A 180 0.57 4.70 -4.92
N GLY A 181 -0.30 5.08 -5.86
CA GLY A 181 -1.73 4.80 -5.75
C GLY A 181 -2.59 5.97 -6.16
N GLU A 182 -3.85 5.92 -5.72
CA GLU A 182 -4.77 7.04 -5.78
C GLU A 182 -4.70 7.81 -4.44
N PRO A 183 -4.13 9.03 -4.41
CA PRO A 183 -3.82 9.73 -3.17
C PRO A 183 -5.04 10.30 -2.44
N LEU A 184 -6.13 10.60 -3.16
CA LEU A 184 -7.30 11.29 -2.60
C LEU A 184 -8.35 10.35 -2.02
N ALA A 185 -8.20 9.05 -2.22
CA ALA A 185 -9.08 8.01 -1.71
C ALA A 185 -9.38 8.26 -0.23
N LYS A 186 -10.66 8.33 0.11
CA LYS A 186 -11.15 8.70 1.44
C LYS A 186 -12.34 7.82 1.85
N PRO A 187 -12.10 6.53 2.14
CA PRO A 187 -13.16 5.57 2.44
C PRO A 187 -13.93 5.83 3.73
N PHE A 188 -13.35 6.59 4.66
CA PHE A 188 -13.96 6.88 5.95
C PHE A 188 -14.22 8.38 6.13
N ARG A 189 -15.13 8.72 7.06
CA ARG A 189 -15.46 10.10 7.44
C ARG A 189 -14.92 10.44 8.81
#